data_AF-A0A8J3CUL7-F1
#
_entry.id   AF-A0A8J3CUL7-F1
#
_cell.length_a   1.000
_cell.length_b   1.000
_cell.length_c   1.000
_cell.angle_alpha   90.00
_cell.angle_beta   90.00
_cell.angle_gamma   90.00
#
_symmetry.space_group_name_H-M   'P 1'
#
loop_
_entity.id
_entity.type
_entity.pdbx_description
1 polymer ?
#
loop_
_entity_poly.entity_id
_entity_poly.type
_entity_poly.pdbx_seq_one_letter_code
_entity_poly.pdbx_strand_id
1 'polypeptide(L)'
;MKNILLLSATVAVLAFAEPAFAAKKAKVELCHYNGHGSFRVLTLPSKAANSHIRSHGDFLPTTFYEDADGDGYGNADVYFTSCEETEAGFVVNGDDLDDTNPYFSLERDYEEVGVDSIEGEGEDDEFEEY
;
A
#
# COMPACT_ATOMS: atom_id res chain seq x y z
N MET A 1 72.38 19.17 23.32
CA MET A 1 71.17 19.98 23.08
C MET A 1 70.79 19.84 21.60
N LYS A 2 69.83 18.99 21.26
CA LYS A 2 69.31 18.84 19.90
C LYS A 2 67.79 18.73 19.96
N ASN A 3 67.15 19.53 19.12
CA ASN A 3 65.81 20.07 19.25
C ASN A 3 64.72 19.03 19.02
N ILE A 4 63.66 19.14 19.82
CA ILE A 4 62.36 18.53 19.59
C ILE A 4 61.71 19.29 18.43
N LEU A 5 61.44 18.61 17.31
CA LEU A 5 60.53 19.12 16.28
C LEU A 5 59.25 18.27 16.31
N LEU A 6 58.20 18.85 16.88
CA LEU A 6 56.82 18.40 16.73
C LEU A 6 56.40 18.67 15.28
N LEU A 7 56.19 17.61 14.47
CA LEU A 7 55.41 17.74 13.24
C LEU A 7 53.94 17.50 13.58
N SER A 8 53.14 18.56 13.45
CA SER A 8 51.68 18.51 13.56
C SER A 8 51.11 17.74 12.38
N ALA A 9 50.38 16.66 12.67
CA ALA A 9 49.54 15.99 11.68
C ALA A 9 48.32 16.88 11.43
N THR A 10 48.32 17.60 10.31
CA THR A 10 47.12 18.25 9.80
C THR A 10 46.28 17.18 9.11
N VAL A 11 45.20 16.75 9.76
CA VAL A 11 44.17 15.91 9.14
C VAL A 11 43.43 16.77 8.13
N ALA A 12 43.74 16.61 6.85
CA ALA A 12 42.96 17.22 5.78
C ALA A 12 41.59 16.53 5.72
N VAL A 13 40.58 17.16 6.31
CA VAL A 13 39.18 16.76 6.11
C VAL A 13 38.83 17.10 4.65
N LEU A 14 38.84 16.09 3.79
CA LEU A 14 38.28 16.19 2.44
C LEU A 14 36.76 16.35 2.57
N ALA A 15 36.30 17.59 2.48
CA ALA A 15 34.88 17.89 2.34
C ALA A 15 34.43 17.39 0.95
N PHE A 16 33.75 16.24 0.91
CA PHE A 16 32.99 15.84 -0.25
C PHE A 16 31.76 16.75 -0.33
N ALA A 17 31.78 17.70 -1.27
CA ALA A 17 30.57 18.45 -1.62
C ALA A 17 29.63 17.49 -2.37
N GLU A 18 28.53 17.12 -1.74
CA GLU A 18 27.46 16.39 -2.43
C GLU A 18 26.84 17.32 -3.49
N PRO A 19 26.61 16.84 -4.72
CA PRO A 19 25.94 17.65 -5.73
C PRO A 19 24.51 17.92 -5.25
N ALA A 20 24.19 19.19 -5.04
CA ALA A 20 22.82 19.62 -4.77
C ALA A 20 21.96 19.35 -6.01
N PHE A 21 21.34 18.17 -6.08
CA PHE A 21 20.28 17.90 -7.05
C PHE A 21 19.12 18.83 -6.75
N ALA A 22 18.87 19.79 -7.64
CA ALA A 22 17.70 20.65 -7.55
C ALA A 22 16.43 19.78 -7.57
N ALA A 23 15.75 19.68 -6.43
CA ALA A 23 14.51 18.93 -6.32
C ALA A 23 13.46 19.50 -7.29
N LYS A 24 12.92 18.66 -8.18
CA LYS A 24 11.78 19.06 -9.01
C LYS A 24 10.63 19.46 -8.08
N LYS A 25 9.96 20.56 -8.41
CA LYS A 25 8.77 21.00 -7.65
C LYS A 25 7.70 19.90 -7.72
N ALA A 26 7.32 19.38 -6.56
CA ALA A 26 6.29 18.35 -6.45
C ALA A 26 4.93 18.87 -6.95
N LYS A 27 4.21 18.00 -7.64
CA LYS A 27 2.84 18.21 -8.11
C LYS A 27 1.94 17.13 -7.49
N VAL A 28 0.65 17.40 -7.45
CA VAL A 28 -0.39 16.47 -7.01
C VAL A 28 -1.56 16.53 -7.99
N GLU A 29 -2.30 15.43 -8.07
CA GLU A 29 -3.54 15.33 -8.80
C GLU A 29 -4.72 15.37 -7.81
N LEU A 30 -5.72 16.19 -8.11
CA LEU A 30 -6.94 16.30 -7.31
C LEU A 30 -8.17 16.09 -8.20
N CYS A 31 -9.14 15.38 -7.66
CA CYS A 31 -10.50 15.29 -8.17
C CYS A 31 -11.24 16.57 -7.86
N HIS A 32 -11.62 17.30 -8.91
CA HIS A 32 -12.39 18.53 -8.79
C HIS A 32 -13.77 18.35 -9.39
N TYR A 33 -14.80 18.54 -8.57
CA TYR A 33 -16.19 18.45 -9.01
C TYR A 33 -16.57 19.66 -9.86
N ASN A 34 -17.09 19.43 -11.07
CA ASN A 34 -17.42 20.52 -11.98
C ASN A 34 -18.82 21.14 -11.73
N GLY A 35 -19.58 20.65 -10.74
CA GLY A 35 -20.94 21.13 -10.47
C GLY A 35 -22.04 20.48 -11.31
N HIS A 36 -21.68 19.62 -12.26
CA HIS A 36 -22.58 19.02 -13.26
C HIS A 36 -22.55 17.48 -13.25
N GLY A 37 -22.18 16.88 -12.12
CA GLY A 37 -22.16 15.41 -11.97
C GLY A 37 -20.91 14.74 -12.51
N SER A 38 -19.85 15.47 -12.84
CA SER A 38 -18.59 14.87 -13.29
C SER A 38 -17.38 15.48 -12.59
N PHE A 39 -16.33 14.67 -12.47
CA PHE A 39 -15.05 15.06 -11.92
C PHE A 39 -14.04 15.33 -13.03
N ARG A 40 -13.13 16.27 -12.79
CA ARG A 40 -11.92 16.46 -13.59
C ARG A 40 -10.69 16.27 -12.72
N VAL A 41 -9.64 15.71 -13.30
CA VAL A 41 -8.33 15.65 -12.64
C VAL A 41 -7.61 16.98 -12.85
N LEU A 42 -7.29 17.65 -11.75
CA LEU A 42 -6.45 18.84 -11.74
C LEU A 42 -5.04 18.46 -11.31
N THR A 43 -4.04 18.76 -12.14
CA THR A 43 -2.63 18.67 -11.74
C THR A 43 -2.13 20.03 -11.27
N LEU A 44 -1.78 20.15 -9.99
CA LEU A 44 -1.34 21.41 -9.38
C LEU A 44 -0.09 21.21 -8.51
N PRO A 45 0.66 22.29 -8.18
CA PRO A 45 1.76 22.20 -7.23
C PRO A 45 1.26 21.74 -5.85
N SER A 46 2.00 20.86 -5.18
CA SER A 46 1.58 20.28 -3.89
C SER A 46 1.28 21.33 -2.81
N LYS A 47 1.91 22.52 -2.89
CA LYS A 47 1.64 23.65 -1.99
C LYS A 47 0.23 24.23 -2.11
N ALA A 48 -0.43 24.06 -3.24
CA ALA A 48 -1.80 24.54 -3.48
C ALA A 48 -2.87 23.49 -3.13
N ALA A 49 -2.48 22.22 -2.89
CA ALA A 49 -3.38 21.09 -2.70
C ALA A 49 -4.39 21.32 -1.57
N ASN A 50 -3.89 21.68 -0.38
CA ASN A 50 -4.73 21.88 0.79
C ASN A 50 -5.73 23.04 0.62
N SER A 51 -5.38 24.06 -0.16
CA SER A 51 -6.30 25.15 -0.47
C SER A 51 -7.43 24.65 -1.37
N HIS A 52 -7.10 23.87 -2.40
CA HIS A 52 -8.09 23.27 -3.29
C HIS A 52 -9.05 22.35 -2.54
N ILE A 53 -8.51 21.44 -1.71
CA ILE A 53 -9.30 20.50 -0.91
C ILE A 53 -10.27 21.23 0.03
N ARG A 54 -9.78 22.23 0.76
CA ARG A 54 -10.59 22.93 1.79
C ARG A 54 -11.58 23.95 1.22
N SER A 55 -11.32 24.49 0.03
CA SER A 55 -12.10 25.62 -0.51
C SER A 55 -13.07 25.23 -1.62
N HIS A 56 -12.79 24.16 -2.38
CA HIS A 56 -13.60 23.78 -3.54
C HIS A 56 -14.30 22.43 -3.41
N GLY A 57 -14.08 21.70 -2.29
CA GLY A 57 -14.57 20.33 -2.15
C GLY A 57 -13.79 19.34 -2.99
N ASP A 58 -12.56 19.70 -3.39
CA ASP A 58 -11.65 18.81 -4.11
C ASP A 58 -11.15 17.70 -3.18
N PHE A 59 -10.81 16.54 -3.72
CA PHE A 59 -10.26 15.43 -2.95
C PHE A 59 -9.17 14.70 -3.74
N LEU A 60 -8.43 13.81 -3.05
CA LEU A 60 -7.44 12.97 -3.72
C LEU A 60 -8.16 11.83 -4.45
N PRO A 61 -7.72 11.46 -5.66
CA PRO A 61 -8.22 10.25 -6.31
C PRO A 61 -8.07 9.02 -5.41
N THR A 62 -9.02 8.10 -5.51
CA THR A 62 -8.97 6.81 -4.83
C THR A 62 -8.31 5.79 -5.73
N THR A 63 -7.44 4.95 -5.17
CA THR A 63 -6.90 3.78 -5.86
C THR A 63 -7.78 2.58 -5.57
N PHE A 64 -8.10 1.84 -6.63
CA PHE A 64 -8.92 0.64 -6.62
C PHE A 64 -8.09 -0.54 -7.12
N TYR A 65 -8.18 -1.66 -6.45
CA TYR A 65 -7.43 -2.89 -6.69
C TYR A 65 -8.40 -4.00 -7.09
N GLU A 66 -8.06 -4.79 -8.10
CA GLU A 66 -8.90 -5.90 -8.59
C GLU A 66 -9.09 -6.93 -7.48
N ASP A 67 -10.32 -7.39 -7.26
CA ASP A 67 -10.68 -8.48 -6.34
C ASP A 67 -11.22 -9.62 -7.21
N ALA A 68 -10.31 -10.48 -7.68
CA ALA A 68 -10.64 -11.43 -8.73
C ALA A 68 -11.37 -12.68 -8.23
N ASP A 69 -11.17 -13.05 -6.96
CA ASP A 69 -11.79 -14.23 -6.34
C ASP A 69 -12.97 -13.89 -5.40
N GLY A 70 -13.18 -12.61 -5.10
CA GLY A 70 -14.34 -12.09 -4.40
C GLY A 70 -14.27 -12.20 -2.88
N ASP A 71 -13.07 -12.27 -2.29
CA ASP A 71 -12.89 -12.33 -0.83
C ASP A 71 -12.89 -10.95 -0.14
N GLY A 72 -12.88 -9.88 -0.93
CA GLY A 72 -12.90 -8.49 -0.47
C GLY A 72 -11.51 -7.87 -0.27
N TYR A 73 -10.45 -8.58 -0.64
CA TYR A 73 -9.08 -8.08 -0.70
C TYR A 73 -8.65 -7.91 -2.16
N GLY A 74 -7.75 -6.95 -2.40
CA GLY A 74 -7.39 -6.56 -3.77
C GLY A 74 -5.95 -6.84 -4.16
N ASN A 75 -5.73 -7.14 -5.44
CA ASN A 75 -4.43 -7.30 -6.08
C ASN A 75 -3.62 -6.00 -6.10
N ALA A 76 -2.51 -5.93 -5.35
CA ALA A 76 -1.62 -4.76 -5.36
C ALA A 76 -0.96 -4.44 -6.71
N ASP A 77 -0.85 -5.42 -7.61
CA ASP A 77 -0.26 -5.29 -8.94
C ASP A 77 -1.28 -4.88 -10.02
N VAL A 78 -2.58 -5.10 -9.80
CA VAL A 78 -3.66 -4.74 -10.73
C VAL A 78 -4.56 -3.68 -10.12
N TYR A 79 -4.25 -2.42 -10.44
CA TYR A 79 -4.97 -1.27 -9.87
C TYR A 79 -5.20 -0.15 -10.89
N PHE A 80 -6.19 0.68 -10.59
CA PHE A 80 -6.41 1.96 -11.25
C PHE A 80 -6.77 3.05 -10.24
N THR A 81 -6.59 4.30 -10.64
CA THR A 81 -6.91 5.46 -9.82
C THR A 81 -8.06 6.24 -10.45
N SER A 82 -9.10 6.55 -9.68
CA SER A 82 -10.30 7.24 -10.18
C SER A 82 -10.86 8.24 -9.16
N CYS A 83 -11.64 9.18 -9.69
CA CYS A 83 -12.40 10.16 -8.92
C CYS A 83 -13.85 9.71 -8.67
N GLU A 84 -14.28 8.62 -9.29
CA GLU A 84 -15.65 8.10 -9.21
C GLU A 84 -15.66 6.75 -8.49
N GLU A 85 -16.79 6.46 -7.83
CA GLU A 85 -16.97 5.21 -7.08
C GLU A 85 -16.92 3.97 -7.97
N THR A 86 -16.55 2.87 -7.32
CA THR A 86 -15.84 1.69 -7.83
C THR A 86 -16.57 0.96 -8.96
N GLU A 87 -15.78 0.35 -9.84
CA GLU A 87 -16.28 -0.71 -10.74
C GLU A 87 -16.53 -2.00 -9.92
N ALA A 88 -17.48 -2.82 -10.35
CA ALA A 88 -17.69 -4.12 -9.71
C ALA A 88 -16.43 -5.01 -9.88
N GLY A 89 -16.02 -5.68 -8.80
CA GLY A 89 -14.78 -6.49 -8.80
C GLY A 89 -13.51 -5.71 -8.42
N PHE A 90 -13.65 -4.52 -7.82
CA PHE A 90 -12.51 -3.78 -7.27
C PHE A 90 -12.79 -3.29 -5.83
N VAL A 91 -11.76 -3.32 -4.99
CA VAL A 91 -11.77 -2.87 -3.59
C VAL A 91 -10.72 -1.77 -3.34
N VAL A 92 -10.74 -1.16 -2.16
CA VAL A 92 -9.86 -0.01 -1.81
C VAL A 92 -8.60 -0.42 -1.03
N ASN A 93 -8.47 -1.70 -0.73
CA ASN A 93 -7.29 -2.28 -0.11
C ASN A 93 -6.50 -3.09 -1.16
N GLY A 94 -5.18 -3.13 -1.03
CA GLY A 94 -4.30 -3.88 -1.94
C GLY A 94 -3.65 -5.04 -1.20
N ASP A 95 -4.46 -5.76 -0.43
CA ASP A 95 -4.00 -6.65 0.64
C ASP A 95 -4.18 -8.14 0.30
N ASP A 96 -4.48 -8.48 -0.96
CA ASP A 96 -4.55 -9.85 -1.45
C ASP A 96 -3.15 -10.40 -1.78
N LEU A 97 -2.89 -11.63 -1.33
CA LEU A 97 -1.64 -12.35 -1.59
C LEU A 97 -1.76 -13.37 -2.72
N ASP A 98 -2.98 -13.83 -3.04
CA ASP A 98 -3.29 -14.79 -4.11
C ASP A 98 -4.74 -14.64 -4.61
N ASP A 99 -4.95 -13.75 -5.59
CA ASP A 99 -6.23 -13.48 -6.29
C ASP A 99 -6.85 -14.68 -7.04
N THR A 100 -6.32 -15.88 -6.86
CA THR A 100 -6.94 -17.11 -7.37
C THR A 100 -7.57 -17.95 -6.27
N ASN A 101 -7.45 -17.52 -5.01
CA ASN A 101 -7.84 -18.27 -3.84
C ASN A 101 -8.48 -17.34 -2.80
N PRO A 102 -9.83 -17.38 -2.64
CA PRO A 102 -10.56 -16.50 -1.72
C PRO A 102 -10.31 -16.83 -0.25
N TYR A 103 -9.37 -17.76 -0.03
CA TYR A 103 -8.84 -18.13 1.23
C TYR A 103 -7.34 -17.80 1.39
N PHE A 104 -6.80 -16.68 0.88
CA PHE A 104 -5.40 -16.32 1.18
C PHE A 104 -5.08 -14.82 1.03
N SER A 105 -5.24 -14.04 2.10
CA SER A 105 -5.06 -12.58 2.13
C SER A 105 -4.46 -12.09 3.48
N LEU A 106 -3.89 -10.87 3.53
CA LEU A 106 -3.03 -10.39 4.65
C LEU A 106 -3.69 -10.38 6.05
N GLU A 107 -5.02 -10.22 6.13
CA GLU A 107 -5.78 -10.22 7.39
C GLU A 107 -6.48 -11.57 7.65
N ARG A 108 -6.43 -12.48 6.67
CA ARG A 108 -7.13 -13.77 6.66
C ARG A 108 -6.21 -14.94 6.95
N ASP A 109 -4.94 -14.65 7.23
CA ASP A 109 -3.96 -15.63 7.63
C ASP A 109 -4.17 -16.03 9.10
N TYR A 110 -4.51 -17.30 9.27
CA TYR A 110 -4.04 -18.19 10.34
C TYR A 110 -4.98 -18.65 11.48
N GLU A 111 -6.30 -18.45 11.45
CA GLU A 111 -7.18 -19.03 12.51
C GLU A 111 -8.48 -19.72 12.05
N GLU A 112 -8.64 -20.06 10.77
CA GLU A 112 -9.77 -20.94 10.38
C GLU A 112 -9.54 -21.74 9.08
N VAL A 113 -8.38 -22.38 8.94
CA VAL A 113 -8.36 -23.65 8.19
C VAL A 113 -8.60 -24.77 9.18
N GLY A 114 -9.89 -25.08 9.37
CA GLY A 114 -10.31 -26.37 9.87
C GLY A 114 -9.81 -27.46 8.93
N VAL A 115 -8.57 -27.88 9.11
CA VAL A 115 -8.13 -29.23 8.72
C VAL A 115 -8.83 -30.16 9.72
N ASP A 116 -10.06 -30.50 9.39
CA ASP A 116 -10.87 -31.46 10.12
C ASP A 116 -10.14 -32.82 10.18
N SER A 117 -10.10 -33.36 11.38
CA SER A 117 -10.16 -34.79 11.70
C SER A 117 -9.77 -35.76 10.57
N ILE A 118 -8.49 -36.14 10.54
CA ILE A 118 -8.12 -37.48 10.08
C ILE A 118 -7.21 -38.12 11.12
N GLU A 119 -7.78 -38.50 12.26
CA GLU A 119 -7.36 -39.74 12.91
C GLU A 119 -8.55 -40.70 12.85
N GLY A 120 -8.61 -41.42 11.74
CA GLY A 120 -9.37 -42.65 11.67
C GLY A 120 -8.60 -43.75 12.40
N GLU A 121 -9.03 -44.06 13.62
CA GLU A 121 -8.82 -45.33 14.30
C GLU A 121 -10.25 -45.73 14.72
N GLY A 122 -10.97 -46.52 13.92
CA GLY A 122 -10.87 -47.98 13.92
C GLY A 122 -12.16 -48.52 14.56
N GLU A 123 -12.86 -49.39 13.84
CA GLU A 123 -14.11 -50.05 14.26
C GLU A 123 -13.91 -50.91 15.53
N ASP A 124 -14.83 -50.79 16.50
CA ASP A 124 -15.44 -51.96 17.14
C ASP A 124 -16.86 -51.64 17.66
N ASP A 125 -17.83 -52.02 16.83
CA ASP A 125 -19.19 -52.30 17.27
C ASP A 125 -19.15 -53.45 18.30
N GLU A 126 -19.24 -53.16 19.60
CA GLU A 126 -19.61 -54.17 20.60
C GLU A 126 -21.06 -53.94 21.07
N PHE A 127 -21.92 -54.63 20.35
CA PHE A 127 -23.27 -55.03 20.73
C PHE A 127 -23.23 -55.92 21.97
N GLU A 128 -23.90 -55.55 23.07
CA GLU A 128 -25.05 -56.32 23.56
C GLU A 128 -25.87 -55.57 24.61
N GLU A 129 -27.17 -55.61 24.34
CA GLU A 129 -28.30 -55.32 25.20
C GLU A 129 -28.44 -56.39 26.30
N TYR A 130 -28.58 -55.96 27.56
CA TYR A 130 -29.46 -56.57 28.58
C TYR A 130 -29.81 -55.57 29.68
#